data_AF-A0A1S2ILV2-F1
#
_entry.id   AF-A0A1S2ILV2-F1
#
_cell.length_a   1.000
_cell.length_b   1.000
_cell.length_c   1.000
_cell.angle_alpha   90.00
_cell.angle_beta   90.00
_cell.angle_gamma   90.00
#
_symmetry.space_group_name_H-M   'P 1'
#
loop_
_entity.id
_entity.type
_entity.pdbx_description
1 polymer ?
#
loop_
_entity_poly.entity_id
_entity_poly.type
_entity_poly.pdbx_seq_one_letter_code
_entity_poly.pdbx_strand_id
1 'polypeptide(L)'
;MAITASVPNDEARDSRRFERIERTVRENQASIAETVKPIVSDLGRTIEEKLATGYYTREQADAAMAARVAAPGAIAPTTVSASGAVSSATTISATGGGSFGGTLSAGGRLTANAGMTSTGVRSNQVTVGYVAMYVDQDGNFGYAPSTMSTKSLLRNFSADLEHWLTLIPKVFAYKGDPDRVEQLGLVAELVVKREPMLGIYDEAYKLRGVRYELLGVVCLALIQAHVAETRAFRDDITRRLAALEAAA
;
A
#
# COMPACT_ATOMS: atom_id res chain seq x y z
N MET A 1 12.30 -7.28 -132.26
CA MET A 1 12.77 -7.80 -130.97
C MET A 1 13.36 -6.64 -130.16
N ALA A 2 12.57 -6.05 -129.28
CA ALA A 2 13.02 -5.12 -128.24
C ALA A 2 11.92 -5.07 -127.17
N ILE A 3 12.17 -5.75 -126.06
CA ILE A 3 11.30 -5.74 -124.87
C ILE A 3 11.76 -4.56 -124.01
N THR A 4 11.03 -3.46 -124.04
CA THR A 4 11.19 -2.36 -123.08
C THR A 4 10.29 -2.66 -121.88
N ALA A 5 10.86 -3.32 -120.87
CA ALA A 5 10.19 -3.55 -119.60
C ALA A 5 10.06 -2.22 -118.85
N SER A 6 8.81 -1.78 -118.64
CA SER A 6 8.45 -0.70 -117.74
C SER A 6 8.90 -1.08 -116.32
N VAL A 7 9.85 -0.30 -115.78
CA VAL A 7 10.24 -0.38 -114.37
C VAL A 7 9.03 0.10 -113.54
N PRO A 8 8.50 -0.70 -112.59
CA PRO A 8 7.37 -0.30 -111.76
C PRO A 8 7.79 0.79 -110.76
N ASN A 9 6.95 1.82 -110.65
CA ASN A 9 7.11 3.02 -109.82
C ASN A 9 7.38 2.70 -108.32
N ASP A 10 8.58 3.01 -107.82
CA ASP A 10 9.07 2.65 -106.47
C ASP A 10 8.25 3.31 -105.34
N GLU A 11 7.74 4.54 -105.55
CA GLU A 11 6.90 5.25 -104.58
C GLU A 11 5.58 4.53 -104.24
N ALA A 12 5.01 3.83 -105.22
CA ALA A 12 3.76 3.08 -105.04
C ALA A 12 3.97 1.74 -104.30
N ARG A 13 5.22 1.27 -104.21
CA ARG A 13 5.61 0.09 -103.42
C ARG A 13 5.87 0.47 -101.97
N ASP A 14 6.56 1.59 -101.74
CA ASP A 14 6.84 2.09 -100.40
C ASP A 14 5.58 2.56 -99.67
N SER A 15 4.65 3.23 -100.36
CA SER A 15 3.36 3.63 -99.76
C SER A 15 2.54 2.41 -99.29
N ARG A 16 2.48 1.33 -100.08
CA ARG A 16 1.78 0.10 -99.70
C ARG A 16 2.46 -0.67 -98.57
N ARG A 17 3.79 -0.57 -98.48
CA ARG A 17 4.56 -1.15 -97.37
C ARG A 17 4.33 -0.37 -96.08
N PHE A 18 4.26 0.96 -96.17
CA PHE A 18 3.95 1.84 -95.05
C PHE A 18 2.53 1.59 -94.51
N GLU A 19 1.52 1.55 -95.37
CA GLU A 19 0.14 1.22 -94.99
C GLU A 19 0.02 -0.16 -94.31
N ARG A 20 0.80 -1.15 -94.78
CA ARG A 20 0.84 -2.48 -94.16
C ARG A 20 1.45 -2.41 -92.77
N ILE A 21 2.55 -1.68 -92.61
CA ILE A 21 3.20 -1.48 -91.30
C ILE A 21 2.25 -0.76 -90.34
N GLU A 22 1.61 0.33 -90.78
CA GLU A 22 0.65 1.07 -89.95
C GLU A 22 -0.52 0.18 -89.50
N ARG A 23 -1.04 -0.65 -90.40
CA ARG A 23 -2.10 -1.60 -90.08
C ARG A 23 -1.65 -2.61 -89.03
N THR A 24 -0.49 -3.24 -89.25
CA THR A 24 0.08 -4.21 -88.31
C THR A 24 0.40 -3.57 -86.95
N VAL A 25 0.86 -2.31 -86.93
CA VAL A 25 1.10 -1.57 -85.69
C VAL A 25 -0.22 -1.33 -84.95
N ARG A 26 -1.31 -0.93 -85.64
CA ARG A 26 -2.62 -0.74 -85.01
C ARG A 26 -3.22 -2.05 -84.50
N GLU A 27 -3.12 -3.13 -85.29
CA GLU A 27 -3.58 -4.47 -84.89
C GLU A 27 -2.81 -4.99 -83.68
N ASN A 28 -1.48 -4.83 -83.67
CA ASN A 28 -0.65 -5.20 -82.52
C ASN A 28 -0.95 -4.35 -81.29
N GLN A 29 -1.16 -3.04 -81.44
CA GLN A 29 -1.57 -2.16 -80.34
C GLN A 29 -2.91 -2.59 -79.74
N ALA A 30 -3.90 -2.92 -80.58
CA ALA A 30 -5.19 -3.43 -80.14
C ALA A 30 -5.08 -4.78 -79.43
N SER A 31 -4.31 -5.71 -79.99
CA SER A 31 -4.06 -7.04 -79.42
C SER A 31 -3.34 -6.98 -78.07
N ILE A 32 -2.34 -6.09 -77.93
CA ILE A 32 -1.65 -5.85 -76.66
C ILE A 32 -2.63 -5.27 -75.62
N ALA A 33 -3.45 -4.29 -76.00
CA ALA A 33 -4.43 -3.71 -75.10
C ALA A 33 -5.46 -4.74 -74.61
N GLU A 34 -5.92 -5.63 -75.49
CA GLU A 34 -6.86 -6.71 -75.17
C GLU A 34 -6.23 -7.77 -74.27
N THR A 35 -4.94 -8.07 -74.45
CA THR A 35 -4.19 -9.03 -73.62
C THR A 35 -3.87 -8.48 -72.23
N VAL A 36 -3.51 -7.19 -72.12
CA VAL A 36 -3.06 -6.59 -70.85
C VAL A 36 -4.23 -6.21 -69.93
N LYS A 37 -5.37 -5.79 -70.49
CA LYS A 37 -6.55 -5.36 -69.73
C LYS A 37 -7.02 -6.38 -68.65
N PRO A 38 -7.18 -7.68 -68.94
CA PRO A 38 -7.59 -8.65 -67.92
C PRO A 38 -6.52 -8.85 -66.84
N ILE A 39 -5.22 -8.79 -67.19
CA ILE A 39 -4.11 -8.95 -66.23
C ILE A 39 -4.11 -7.80 -65.22
N VAL A 40 -4.26 -6.56 -65.68
CA VAL A 40 -4.31 -5.38 -64.80
C VAL A 40 -5.55 -5.43 -63.90
N SER A 41 -6.70 -5.86 -64.44
CA SER A 41 -7.93 -6.02 -63.66
C SER A 41 -7.79 -7.09 -62.58
N ASP A 42 -7.17 -8.22 -62.90
CA ASP A 42 -6.99 -9.33 -61.96
C ASP A 42 -5.96 -8.99 -60.87
N LEU A 43 -4.90 -8.26 -61.24
CA LEU A 43 -3.94 -7.70 -60.30
C LEU A 43 -4.60 -6.72 -59.32
N GLY A 44 -5.45 -5.82 -59.83
CA GLY A 44 -6.20 -4.87 -59.00
C GLY A 44 -7.09 -5.59 -57.98
N ARG A 45 -7.87 -6.57 -58.43
CA ARG A 45 -8.72 -7.40 -57.55
C ARG A 45 -7.91 -8.16 -56.51
N THR A 46 -6.80 -8.78 -56.91
CA THR A 46 -5.92 -9.52 -56.00
C THR A 46 -5.33 -8.61 -54.93
N ILE A 47 -4.92 -7.40 -55.29
CA ILE A 47 -4.40 -6.41 -54.35
C ILE A 47 -5.49 -6.01 -53.36
N GLU A 48 -6.71 -5.72 -53.81
CA GLU A 48 -7.84 -5.36 -52.94
C GLU A 48 -8.19 -6.49 -51.96
N GLU A 49 -8.27 -7.73 -52.42
CA GLU A 49 -8.56 -8.91 -51.58
C GLU A 49 -7.47 -9.13 -50.51
N LYS A 50 -6.20 -8.95 -50.87
CA LYS A 50 -5.07 -9.07 -49.94
C LYS A 50 -5.04 -7.92 -48.93
N LEU A 51 -5.38 -6.71 -49.35
CA LEU A 51 -5.46 -5.55 -48.45
C LEU A 51 -6.61 -5.69 -47.45
N ALA A 52 -7.77 -6.20 -47.88
CA ALA A 52 -8.93 -6.40 -47.02
C ALA A 52 -8.75 -7.51 -45.96
N THR A 53 -7.87 -8.49 -46.21
CA THR A 53 -7.70 -9.66 -45.33
C THR A 53 -6.40 -9.66 -44.53
N GLY A 54 -5.35 -9.01 -45.03
CA GLY A 54 -4.02 -8.99 -44.40
C GLY A 54 -3.74 -7.79 -43.51
N TYR A 55 -4.50 -6.70 -43.63
CA TYR A 55 -4.19 -5.44 -42.96
C TYR A 55 -5.40 -4.86 -42.24
N TYR A 56 -5.16 -4.30 -41.07
CA TYR A 56 -6.14 -3.46 -40.39
C TYR A 56 -6.16 -2.08 -41.04
N THR A 57 -7.36 -1.57 -41.30
CA THR A 57 -7.53 -0.13 -41.48
C THR A 57 -7.09 0.60 -40.22
N ARG A 58 -6.72 1.88 -40.35
CA ARG A 58 -6.36 2.71 -39.19
C ARG A 58 -7.44 2.69 -38.12
N GLU A 59 -8.71 2.76 -38.53
CA GLU A 59 -9.85 2.72 -37.62
C GLU A 59 -9.92 1.40 -36.83
N GLN A 60 -9.72 0.26 -37.50
CA GLN A 60 -9.69 -1.04 -36.82
C GLN A 60 -8.50 -1.18 -35.87
N ALA A 61 -7.33 -0.67 -36.25
CA ALA A 61 -6.15 -0.69 -35.40
C ALA A 61 -6.33 0.20 -34.16
N ASP A 62 -6.86 1.41 -34.34
CA ASP A 62 -7.15 2.36 -33.25
C ASP A 62 -8.22 1.78 -32.30
N ALA A 63 -9.27 1.16 -32.84
CA ALA A 63 -10.30 0.48 -32.04
C ALA A 63 -9.73 -0.69 -31.23
N ALA A 64 -8.88 -1.52 -31.85
CA ALA A 64 -8.23 -2.64 -31.17
C ALA A 64 -7.27 -2.16 -30.06
N MET A 65 -6.54 -1.07 -30.29
CA MET A 65 -5.68 -0.46 -29.26
C MET A 65 -6.51 0.13 -28.12
N ALA A 66 -7.56 0.89 -28.42
CA ALA A 66 -8.45 1.47 -27.41
C ALA A 66 -9.08 0.39 -26.52
N ALA A 67 -9.54 -0.72 -27.10
CA ALA A 67 -10.07 -1.86 -26.36
C ALA A 67 -9.03 -2.48 -25.41
N ARG A 68 -7.78 -2.64 -25.86
CA ARG A 68 -6.68 -3.17 -25.02
C ARG A 68 -6.26 -2.21 -23.90
N VAL A 69 -6.36 -0.90 -24.12
CA VAL A 69 -6.08 0.12 -23.09
C VAL A 69 -7.19 0.18 -22.05
N ALA A 70 -8.45 0.01 -22.47
CA ALA A 70 -9.60 0.01 -21.56
C ALA A 70 -9.70 -1.27 -20.71
N ALA A 71 -9.29 -2.41 -21.27
CA ALA A 71 -9.30 -3.70 -20.58
C ALA A 71 -8.00 -4.46 -20.85
N PRO A 72 -6.85 -3.97 -20.33
CA PRO A 72 -5.62 -4.71 -20.43
C PRO A 72 -5.81 -6.02 -19.64
N GLY A 73 -5.61 -7.16 -20.30
CA GLY A 73 -5.60 -8.46 -19.63
C GLY A 73 -4.42 -8.57 -18.66
N ALA A 74 -3.99 -9.80 -18.37
CA ALA A 74 -2.77 -10.00 -17.59
C ALA A 74 -1.56 -9.35 -18.28
N ILE A 75 -0.97 -8.34 -17.62
CA ILE A 75 0.27 -7.72 -18.05
C ILE A 75 1.38 -8.58 -17.45
N ALA A 76 2.15 -9.31 -18.27
CA ALA A 76 3.20 -10.24 -17.84
C ALA A 76 4.67 -9.73 -17.90
N PRO A 77 4.99 -8.43 -17.73
CA PRO A 77 6.38 -7.98 -17.63
C PRO A 77 6.91 -8.25 -16.22
N THR A 78 8.24 -8.34 -16.11
CA THR A 78 8.95 -8.39 -14.83
C THR A 78 8.81 -7.09 -14.03
N THR A 79 8.55 -5.96 -14.70
CA THR A 79 8.38 -4.63 -14.09
C THR A 79 7.31 -3.83 -14.83
N VAL A 80 6.39 -3.21 -14.08
CA VAL A 80 5.50 -2.15 -14.57
C VAL A 80 5.90 -0.85 -13.87
N SER A 81 6.25 0.18 -14.64
CA SER A 81 6.56 1.51 -14.10
C SER A 81 5.42 2.46 -14.42
N ALA A 82 4.86 3.10 -13.38
CA ALA A 82 3.88 4.17 -13.50
C ALA A 82 4.51 5.45 -12.93
N SER A 83 4.63 6.50 -13.75
CA SER A 83 5.13 7.81 -13.31
C SER A 83 4.07 8.66 -12.62
N GLY A 84 2.80 8.26 -12.71
CA GLY A 84 1.66 8.92 -12.10
C GLY A 84 0.97 8.07 -11.04
N ALA A 85 -0.24 8.49 -10.65
CA ALA A 85 -1.05 7.77 -9.68
C ALA A 85 -1.50 6.40 -10.23
N VAL A 86 -1.35 5.37 -9.41
CA VAL A 86 -2.04 4.09 -9.60
C VAL A 86 -3.29 4.12 -8.73
N SER A 87 -4.47 4.08 -9.36
CA SER A 87 -5.75 4.07 -8.66
C SER A 87 -6.57 2.85 -9.10
N SER A 88 -7.35 2.30 -8.17
CA SER A 88 -8.23 1.16 -8.41
C SER A 88 -9.56 1.41 -7.69
N ALA A 89 -10.66 1.05 -8.33
CA ALA A 89 -11.99 1.17 -7.72
C ALA A 89 -12.20 0.17 -6.56
N THR A 90 -11.40 -0.90 -6.51
CA THR A 90 -11.56 -1.99 -5.55
C THR A 90 -10.29 -2.23 -4.75
N THR A 91 -9.24 -2.73 -5.39
CA THR A 91 -8.04 -3.19 -4.70
C THR A 91 -6.79 -2.96 -5.54
N ILE A 92 -5.71 -2.59 -4.85
CA ILE A 92 -4.33 -2.68 -5.35
C ILE A 92 -3.65 -3.70 -4.43
N SER A 93 -3.26 -4.85 -4.97
CA SER A 93 -2.60 -5.91 -4.22
C SER A 93 -1.17 -6.10 -4.71
N ALA A 94 -0.22 -6.14 -3.79
CA ALA A 94 1.15 -6.57 -4.05
C ALA A 94 1.41 -7.88 -3.31
N THR A 95 1.92 -8.90 -3.99
CA THR A 95 2.36 -10.15 -3.36
C THR A 95 3.86 -10.03 -3.08
N GLY A 96 4.27 -10.25 -1.83
CA GLY A 96 5.66 -10.08 -1.39
C GLY A 96 5.89 -8.74 -0.69
N GLY A 97 6.93 -8.00 -1.09
CA GLY A 97 7.32 -6.73 -0.48
C GLY A 97 6.77 -5.51 -1.24
N GLY A 98 6.23 -4.54 -0.51
CA GLY A 98 5.91 -3.20 -1.02
C GLY A 98 6.73 -2.15 -0.28
N SER A 99 7.22 -1.14 -1.01
CA SER A 99 7.96 0.00 -0.44
C SER A 99 7.28 1.30 -0.81
N PHE A 100 7.11 2.19 0.17
CA PHE A 100 6.61 3.53 0.00
C PHE A 100 7.73 4.50 0.38
N GLY A 101 8.24 5.26 -0.59
CA GLY A 101 9.32 6.24 -0.35
C GLY A 101 8.89 7.50 0.40
N GLY A 102 7.58 7.68 0.62
CA GLY A 102 6.98 8.81 1.32
C GLY A 102 5.94 8.35 2.34
N THR A 103 4.83 9.09 2.44
CA THR A 103 3.75 8.77 3.39
C THR A 103 2.81 7.70 2.84
N LEU A 104 2.53 6.68 3.65
CA LEU A 104 1.37 5.82 3.48
C LEU A 104 0.20 6.42 4.26
N SER A 105 -0.87 6.84 3.57
CA SER A 105 -2.11 7.32 4.20
C SER A 105 -3.23 6.34 3.90
N ALA A 106 -3.94 5.91 4.95
CA ALA A 106 -5.13 5.07 4.84
C ALA A 106 -6.30 5.83 5.48
N GLY A 107 -7.35 6.10 4.69
CA GLY A 107 -8.60 6.68 5.21
C GLY A 107 -9.45 5.68 6.01
N GLY A 108 -9.07 4.39 6.02
CA GLY A 108 -9.73 3.31 6.76
C GLY A 108 -8.74 2.57 7.67
N ARG A 109 -8.96 1.27 7.86
CA ARG A 109 -8.15 0.41 8.74
C ARG A 109 -6.84 -0.02 8.06
N LEU A 110 -5.72 0.16 8.76
CA LEU A 110 -4.44 -0.50 8.44
C LEU A 110 -4.32 -1.75 9.32
N THR A 111 -4.10 -2.91 8.71
CA THR A 111 -3.94 -4.18 9.45
C THR A 111 -2.55 -4.77 9.18
N ALA A 112 -1.80 -5.07 10.24
CA ALA A 112 -0.48 -5.69 10.17
C ALA A 112 -0.46 -7.01 10.96
N ASN A 113 -0.81 -8.11 10.29
CA ASN A 113 -1.02 -9.42 10.94
C ASN A 113 0.25 -9.99 11.62
N ALA A 114 1.44 -9.60 11.16
CA ALA A 114 2.72 -10.01 11.74
C ALA A 114 3.39 -8.91 12.58
N GLY A 115 2.65 -7.82 12.87
CA GLY A 115 3.17 -6.64 13.54
C GLY A 115 3.84 -5.63 12.61
N MET A 116 4.25 -4.50 13.20
CA MET A 116 4.97 -3.43 12.53
C MET A 116 6.30 -3.19 13.24
N THR A 117 7.40 -3.21 12.50
CA THR A 117 8.73 -2.85 13.00
C THR A 117 9.09 -1.46 12.52
N SER A 118 9.38 -0.53 13.44
CA SER A 118 9.88 0.81 13.09
C SER A 118 11.20 1.09 13.80
N THR A 119 12.31 0.87 13.11
CA THR A 119 13.67 1.04 13.67
C THR A 119 13.99 2.50 13.95
N GLY A 120 13.47 3.43 13.15
CA GLY A 120 13.70 4.87 13.28
C GLY A 120 13.05 5.53 14.49
N VAL A 121 12.03 4.91 15.10
CA VAL A 121 11.33 5.48 16.28
C VAL A 121 12.26 5.65 17.48
N ARG A 122 13.35 4.87 17.58
CA ARG A 122 14.35 5.02 18.65
C ARG A 122 15.23 6.27 18.49
N SER A 123 15.37 6.77 17.27
CA SER A 123 16.29 7.85 16.93
C SER A 123 15.57 9.14 16.49
N ASN A 124 14.26 9.08 16.24
CA ASN A 124 13.48 10.23 15.83
C ASN A 124 12.83 10.89 17.06
N GLN A 125 13.33 12.06 17.44
CA GLN A 125 12.81 12.79 18.59
C GLN A 125 11.53 13.55 18.23
N VAL A 126 10.44 13.28 18.95
CA VAL A 126 9.22 14.09 18.89
C VAL A 126 9.34 15.22 19.90
N THR A 127 9.18 16.48 19.48
CA THR A 127 9.52 17.65 20.31
C THR A 127 8.32 18.30 21.00
N VAL A 128 7.18 18.48 20.30
CA VAL A 128 6.04 19.26 20.82
C VAL A 128 4.72 18.55 20.54
N GLY A 129 3.82 18.52 21.53
CA GLY A 129 2.44 18.06 21.38
C GLY A 129 2.26 16.54 21.25
N TYR A 130 3.26 15.75 21.64
CA TYR A 130 3.18 14.29 21.57
C TYR A 130 2.31 13.70 22.67
N VAL A 131 1.68 12.57 22.37
CA VAL A 131 0.93 11.75 23.32
C VAL A 131 1.49 10.33 23.32
N ALA A 132 1.41 9.65 24.46
CA ALA A 132 1.74 8.23 24.52
C ALA A 132 0.73 7.43 23.67
N MET A 133 1.27 6.58 22.80
CA MET A 133 0.48 5.63 22.02
C MET A 133 0.26 4.36 22.86
N TYR A 134 -0.97 3.91 22.92
CA TYR A 134 -1.40 2.67 23.54
C TYR A 134 -1.88 1.69 22.48
N VAL A 135 -1.88 0.41 22.81
CA VAL A 135 -2.53 -0.65 22.03
C VAL A 135 -3.69 -1.17 22.88
N ASP A 136 -4.90 -1.16 22.34
CA ASP A 136 -6.07 -1.73 23.01
C ASP A 136 -6.09 -3.27 22.88
N GLN A 137 -7.12 -3.92 23.44
CA GLN A 137 -7.20 -5.38 23.46
C GLN A 137 -7.43 -5.99 22.07
N ASP A 138 -7.98 -5.22 21.12
CA ASP A 138 -8.25 -5.63 19.75
C ASP A 138 -7.06 -5.33 18.80
N GLY A 139 -5.95 -4.84 19.35
CA GLY A 139 -4.74 -4.50 18.61
C GLY A 139 -4.77 -3.13 17.92
N ASN A 140 -5.72 -2.25 18.25
CA ASN A 140 -5.76 -0.90 17.68
C ASN A 140 -4.79 0.03 18.41
N PHE A 141 -4.06 0.83 17.64
CA PHE A 141 -3.28 1.94 18.18
C PHE A 141 -4.17 3.12 18.52
N GLY A 142 -3.96 3.73 19.69
CA GLY A 142 -4.71 4.91 20.12
C GLY A 142 -4.02 5.67 21.24
N TYR A 143 -4.74 6.61 21.85
CA TYR A 143 -4.33 7.27 23.09
C TYR A 143 -5.45 7.13 24.12
N ALA A 144 -5.12 7.17 25.40
CA ALA A 144 -6.12 7.11 26.48
C ALA A 144 -6.60 8.53 26.84
N PRO A 145 -7.81 8.97 26.42
CA PRO A 145 -8.32 10.29 26.79
C PRO A 145 -8.54 10.38 28.31
N SER A 146 -8.21 11.53 28.88
CA SER A 146 -8.33 11.76 30.33
C SER A 146 -8.96 13.12 30.66
N THR A 147 -10.14 13.37 30.10
CA THR A 147 -10.95 14.56 30.40
C THR A 147 -12.21 14.19 31.19
N MET A 148 -12.81 15.17 31.89
CA MET A 148 -14.11 14.95 32.56
C MET A 148 -15.23 14.59 31.59
N SER A 149 -15.18 15.08 30.35
CA SER A 149 -16.17 14.76 29.33
C SER A 149 -16.14 13.29 28.89
N THR A 150 -15.02 12.59 29.06
CA THR A 150 -14.85 11.18 28.66
C THR A 150 -14.84 10.22 29.84
N LYS A 151 -15.00 10.71 31.08
CA LYS A 151 -14.90 9.89 32.31
C LYS A 151 -16.12 10.08 33.20
N SER A 152 -16.59 8.97 33.78
CA SER A 152 -17.65 8.92 34.79
C SER A 152 -17.13 8.23 36.06
N LEU A 153 -17.96 8.15 37.10
CA LEU A 153 -17.63 7.48 38.38
C LEU A 153 -16.40 8.06 39.09
N LEU A 154 -16.34 9.39 39.24
CA LEU A 154 -15.24 10.16 39.84
C LEU A 154 -15.19 10.05 41.38
N ARG A 155 -15.24 8.84 41.93
CA ARG A 155 -15.07 8.60 43.37
C ARG A 155 -13.61 8.75 43.76
N ASN A 156 -13.38 9.20 44.99
CA ASN A 156 -12.04 9.19 45.57
C ASN A 156 -11.52 7.75 45.68
N PHE A 157 -10.27 7.56 45.29
CA PHE A 157 -9.57 6.30 45.51
C PHE A 157 -8.88 6.34 46.87
N SER A 158 -9.19 5.37 47.72
CA SER A 158 -8.50 5.15 48.99
C SER A 158 -7.68 3.88 48.86
N ALA A 159 -6.37 3.99 49.07
CA ALA A 159 -5.45 2.87 48.99
C ALA A 159 -5.20 2.32 50.39
N ASP A 160 -5.37 1.00 50.57
CA ASP A 160 -4.91 0.30 51.77
C ASP A 160 -3.42 -0.01 51.64
N LEU A 161 -2.58 0.69 52.41
CA LEU A 161 -1.13 0.54 52.33
C LEU A 161 -0.69 -0.91 52.52
N GLU A 162 -1.26 -1.63 53.50
CA GLU A 162 -0.86 -3.00 53.80
C GLU A 162 -1.17 -3.94 52.63
N HIS A 163 -2.32 -3.74 51.95
CA HIS A 163 -2.66 -4.48 50.74
C HIS A 163 -1.65 -4.24 49.60
N TRP A 164 -1.33 -2.98 49.32
CA TRP A 164 -0.44 -2.61 48.22
C TRP A 164 1.01 -3.00 48.45
N LEU A 165 1.46 -3.03 49.72
CA LEU A 165 2.79 -3.52 50.10
C LEU A 165 2.97 -5.03 49.89
N THR A 166 1.89 -5.79 49.66
CA THR A 166 1.99 -7.22 49.32
C THR A 166 2.51 -7.48 47.91
N LEU A 167 2.59 -6.46 47.06
CA LEU A 167 3.16 -6.56 45.72
C LEU A 167 4.70 -6.57 45.81
N ILE A 168 5.32 -7.70 45.47
CA ILE A 168 6.76 -7.90 45.63
C ILE A 168 7.47 -7.86 44.27
N PRO A 169 8.32 -6.85 44.00
CA PRO A 169 9.20 -6.85 42.83
C PRO A 169 10.14 -8.06 42.84
N LYS A 170 10.46 -8.55 41.64
CA LYS A 170 11.36 -9.67 41.39
C LYS A 170 12.44 -9.22 40.41
N VAL A 171 13.63 -9.78 40.60
CA VAL A 171 14.68 -9.78 39.58
C VAL A 171 14.45 -10.99 38.69
N PHE A 172 14.43 -10.79 37.38
CA PHE A 172 14.21 -11.84 36.40
C PHE A 172 15.00 -11.59 35.11
N ALA A 173 15.16 -12.63 34.30
CA ALA A 173 15.64 -12.52 32.93
C ALA A 173 14.65 -13.25 32.01
N TYR A 174 14.50 -12.78 30.77
CA TYR A 174 13.64 -13.46 29.80
C TYR A 174 14.27 -14.78 29.37
N LYS A 175 13.48 -15.85 29.27
CA LYS A 175 13.96 -17.18 28.87
C LYS A 175 14.63 -17.22 27.49
N GLY A 176 14.26 -16.30 26.60
CA GLY A 176 14.83 -16.17 25.24
C GLY A 176 15.96 -15.16 25.11
N ASP A 177 16.35 -14.49 26.20
CA ASP A 177 17.48 -13.56 26.19
C ASP A 177 18.79 -14.36 26.35
N PRO A 178 19.67 -14.41 25.33
CA PRO A 178 20.92 -15.16 25.40
C PRO A 178 21.87 -14.59 26.45
N ASP A 179 21.82 -13.28 26.69
CA ASP A 179 22.72 -12.58 27.61
C ASP A 179 22.19 -12.61 29.06
N ARG A 180 20.96 -13.11 29.26
CA ARG A 180 20.27 -13.20 30.55
C ARG A 180 20.34 -11.88 31.33
N VAL A 181 20.09 -10.76 30.66
CA VAL A 181 20.14 -9.44 31.29
C VAL A 181 19.10 -9.38 32.39
N GLU A 182 19.56 -9.12 33.61
CA GLU A 182 18.68 -9.00 34.76
C GLU A 182 17.81 -7.75 34.64
N GLN A 183 16.52 -7.92 34.91
CA GLN A 183 15.52 -6.87 34.92
C GLN A 183 14.75 -6.91 36.23
N LEU A 184 14.29 -5.74 36.67
CA LEU A 184 13.45 -5.59 37.85
C LEU A 184 12.00 -5.36 37.44
N GLY A 185 11.08 -6.11 38.02
CA GLY A 185 9.65 -5.89 37.77
C GLY A 185 8.74 -6.80 38.59
N LEU A 186 7.45 -6.73 38.30
CA LEU A 186 6.41 -7.59 38.86
C LEU A 186 6.10 -8.76 37.91
N VAL A 187 5.72 -9.90 38.51
CA VAL A 187 5.26 -11.09 37.78
C VAL A 187 3.74 -11.10 37.79
N ALA A 188 3.12 -11.11 36.61
CA ALA A 188 1.68 -10.94 36.45
C ALA A 188 0.87 -11.93 37.29
N GLU A 189 1.23 -13.22 37.28
CA GLU A 189 0.55 -14.28 38.02
C GLU A 189 0.62 -14.09 39.55
N LEU A 190 1.66 -13.42 40.05
CA LEU A 190 1.78 -13.10 41.47
C LEU A 190 0.95 -11.85 41.82
N VAL A 191 0.92 -10.87 40.92
CA VAL A 191 0.17 -9.63 41.11
C VAL A 191 -1.34 -9.89 41.12
N VAL A 192 -1.88 -10.59 40.11
CA VAL A 192 -3.34 -10.75 39.99
C VAL A 192 -3.96 -11.60 41.09
N LYS A 193 -3.15 -12.38 41.81
CA LYS A 193 -3.59 -13.09 43.04
C LYS A 193 -3.88 -12.13 44.20
N ARG A 194 -3.27 -10.95 44.19
CA ARG A 194 -3.44 -9.91 45.21
C ARG A 194 -4.36 -8.82 44.71
N GLU A 195 -4.07 -8.28 43.52
CA GLU A 195 -4.82 -7.19 42.91
C GLU A 195 -5.17 -7.52 41.44
N PRO A 196 -6.35 -8.10 41.18
CA PRO A 196 -6.78 -8.49 39.84
C PRO A 196 -6.86 -7.32 38.85
N MET A 197 -7.13 -6.09 39.29
CA MET A 197 -7.33 -4.95 38.37
C MET A 197 -6.06 -4.56 37.61
N LEU A 198 -4.89 -4.98 38.11
CA LEU A 198 -3.61 -4.74 37.45
C LEU A 198 -3.33 -5.73 36.31
N GLY A 199 -4.15 -6.76 36.10
CA GLY A 199 -3.94 -7.72 35.03
C GLY A 199 -4.19 -7.12 33.64
N ILE A 200 -3.34 -7.48 32.69
CA ILE A 200 -3.57 -7.29 31.25
C ILE A 200 -3.92 -8.65 30.66
N TYR A 201 -5.05 -8.74 29.99
CA TYR A 201 -5.55 -9.96 29.36
C TYR A 201 -5.72 -9.74 27.86
N ASP A 202 -5.44 -10.78 27.08
CA ASP A 202 -5.75 -10.80 25.64
C ASP A 202 -7.22 -11.17 25.38
N GLU A 203 -7.61 -11.21 24.10
CA GLU A 203 -8.96 -11.60 23.64
C GLU A 203 -9.39 -12.99 24.10
N ALA A 204 -8.44 -13.91 24.37
CA ALA A 204 -8.71 -15.25 24.88
C ALA A 204 -8.75 -15.32 26.42
N TYR A 205 -8.81 -14.16 27.09
CA TYR A 205 -8.75 -14.01 28.55
C TYR A 205 -7.50 -14.63 29.18
N LYS A 206 -6.40 -14.72 28.42
CA LYS A 206 -5.12 -15.17 28.95
C LYS A 206 -4.36 -13.98 29.52
N LEU A 207 -3.84 -14.15 30.74
CA LEU A 207 -3.00 -13.15 31.38
C LEU A 207 -1.70 -12.94 30.58
N ARG A 208 -1.41 -11.68 30.24
CA ARG A 208 -0.25 -11.27 29.44
C ARG A 208 0.71 -10.33 30.17
N GLY A 209 0.24 -9.61 31.18
CA GLY A 209 1.10 -8.64 31.83
C GLY A 209 0.45 -7.90 32.99
N VAL A 210 1.11 -6.82 33.39
CA VAL A 210 0.73 -5.95 34.50
C VAL A 210 0.56 -4.51 33.98
N ARG A 211 -0.49 -3.82 34.42
CA ARG A 211 -0.76 -2.40 34.16
C ARG A 211 0.14 -1.52 35.03
N TYR A 212 1.44 -1.45 34.68
CA TYR A 212 2.41 -0.66 35.44
C TYR A 212 2.06 0.83 35.52
N GLU A 213 1.39 1.37 34.52
CA GLU A 213 0.92 2.75 34.47
C GLU A 213 -0.03 3.09 35.63
N LEU A 214 -0.81 2.12 36.11
CA LEU A 214 -1.72 2.33 37.23
C LEU A 214 -0.99 2.43 38.57
N LEU A 215 0.17 1.79 38.71
CA LEU A 215 0.95 1.83 39.94
C LEU A 215 1.37 3.26 40.29
N GLY A 216 1.71 4.10 39.29
CA GLY A 216 2.07 5.50 39.54
C GLY A 216 0.94 6.29 40.20
N VAL A 217 -0.30 6.07 39.75
CA VAL A 217 -1.50 6.72 40.32
C VAL A 217 -1.81 6.19 41.72
N VAL A 218 -1.66 4.88 41.94
CA VAL A 218 -1.82 4.26 43.26
C VAL A 218 -0.78 4.77 44.25
N CYS A 219 0.50 4.84 43.84
CA CYS A 219 1.58 5.37 44.66
C CYS A 219 1.32 6.82 45.08
N LEU A 220 0.76 7.65 44.20
CA LEU A 220 0.38 9.02 44.56
C LEU A 220 -0.65 9.03 45.70
N ALA A 221 -1.67 8.18 45.63
CA ALA A 221 -2.69 8.07 46.68
C ALA A 221 -2.09 7.56 48.00
N LEU A 222 -1.21 6.55 47.96
CA LEU A 222 -0.51 6.03 49.13
C LEU A 222 0.37 7.08 49.81
N ILE A 223 1.12 7.86 49.02
CA ILE A 223 1.96 8.95 49.53
C ILE A 223 1.08 10.03 50.18
N GLN A 224 -0.03 10.41 49.55
CA GLN A 224 -0.96 11.39 50.11
C GLN A 224 -1.53 10.92 51.46
N ALA A 225 -1.96 9.66 51.54
CA ALA A 225 -2.46 9.05 52.77
C ALA A 225 -1.36 9.05 53.86
N HIS A 226 -0.16 8.59 53.54
CA HIS A 226 0.95 8.52 54.49
C HIS A 226 1.38 9.91 55.00
N VAL A 227 1.40 10.93 54.12
CA VAL A 227 1.70 12.32 54.51
C VAL A 227 0.61 12.85 55.45
N ALA A 228 -0.67 12.56 55.19
CA ALA A 228 -1.76 12.97 56.05
C ALA A 228 -1.67 12.32 57.44
N GLU A 229 -1.43 11.01 57.51
CA GLU A 229 -1.23 10.26 58.75
C GLU A 229 -0.04 10.80 59.55
N THR A 230 1.10 11.00 58.89
CA THR A 230 2.32 11.52 59.53
C THR A 230 2.11 12.92 60.12
N ARG A 231 1.36 13.79 59.42
CA ARG A 231 1.00 15.12 59.93
C ARG A 231 0.09 15.02 61.15
N ALA A 232 -0.97 14.22 61.06
CA ALA A 232 -1.90 14.02 62.17
C ALA A 232 -1.19 13.46 63.42
N PHE A 233 -0.29 12.50 63.23
CA PHE A 233 0.52 11.92 64.29
C PHE A 233 1.46 12.95 64.93
N ARG A 234 2.13 13.78 64.12
CA ARG A 234 2.99 14.86 64.62
C ARG A 234 2.19 15.86 65.45
N ASP A 235 1.04 16.29 64.95
CA ASP A 235 0.18 17.25 65.65
C ASP A 235 -0.34 16.68 66.98
N ASP A 236 -0.60 15.38 67.04
CA ASP A 236 -0.95 14.70 68.28
C ASP A 236 0.20 14.68 69.30
N ILE A 237 1.41 14.33 68.86
CA ILE A 237 2.60 14.38 69.72
C ILE A 237 2.83 15.79 70.25
N THR A 238 2.78 16.80 69.38
CA THR A 238 2.97 18.20 69.79
C THR A 238 1.91 18.64 70.81
N ARG A 239 0.63 18.26 70.61
CA ARG A 239 -0.42 18.54 71.60
C ARG A 239 -0.17 17.86 72.94
N ARG A 240 0.26 16.58 72.92
CA ARG A 240 0.56 15.82 74.15
C ARG A 240 1.77 16.37 74.89
N LEU A 241 2.82 16.79 74.18
CA LEU A 241 3.98 17.43 74.76
C LEU A 241 3.61 18.76 75.42
N ALA A 242 2.85 19.62 74.74
CA ALA A 242 2.39 20.89 75.31
C ALA A 242 1.53 20.69 76.57
N ALA A 243 0.69 19.65 76.60
CA ALA A 243 -0.12 19.32 77.78
C ALA A 243 0.74 18.83 78.96
N LEU A 244 1.82 18.07 78.70
CA LEU A 244 2.75 17.63 79.74
C LEU A 244 3.59 18.79 80.28
N GLU A 245 4.07 19.67 79.40
CA GLU A 245 4.82 20.87 79.79
C GLU A 245 3.97 21.83 80.64
N ALA A 246 2.66 21.93 80.38
CA ALA A 246 1.75 22.74 81.19
C ALA A 246 1.39 22.13 82.56
N ALA A 247 1.66 20.83 82.76
CA ALA A 247 1.35 20.11 84.00
C ALA A 247 2.55 19.96 84.95
N ALA A 248 3.76 20.37 84.51
CA ALA A 248 5.01 20.37 85.27
C ALA A 248 5.27 21.74 85.91
#